data_AF-A0ABD2CKV3-F1
#
_entry.id   AF-A0ABD2CKV3-F1
#
_cell.length_a   1.000
_cell.length_b   1.000
_cell.length_c   1.000
_cell.angle_alpha   90.00
_cell.angle_beta   90.00
_cell.angle_gamma   90.00
#
_symmetry.space_group_name_H-M   'P 1'
#
loop_
_entity.id
_entity.type
_entity.pdbx_description
1 polymer ?
#
loop_
_entity_poly.entity_id
_entity_poly.type
_entity_poly.pdbx_seq_one_letter_code
_entity_poly.pdbx_strand_id
1 'polypeptide(L)'
;MKEQQELLQHLEQVEEKAGEILTDRQEIIALDKRRNDDRVGMRALQKANCEKTWMAIGPMLLKMPSKTAEELLLKDQKQCDIEVNKLRSDLKIKVNELRDLELNPPVPGLMLKPMSYKEMSAMNQVLGGNT
;
A
#
# COMPACT_ATOMS: atom_id res chain seq x y z
N MET A 1 -3.20 32.31 -28.74
CA MET A 1 -4.52 31.84 -28.24
C MET A 1 -4.61 30.32 -28.22
N LYS A 2 -4.58 29.59 -29.35
CA LYS A 2 -4.66 28.11 -29.36
C LYS A 2 -3.48 27.42 -28.65
N GLU A 3 -2.24 27.78 -28.98
CA GLU A 3 -1.04 27.21 -28.31
C GLU A 3 -1.01 27.44 -26.80
N GLN A 4 -1.47 28.60 -26.34
CA GLN A 4 -1.56 28.90 -24.90
C GLN A 4 -2.60 28.02 -24.19
N GLN A 5 -3.69 27.69 -24.90
CA GLN A 5 -4.75 26.85 -24.37
C GLN A 5 -4.34 25.37 -24.34
N GLU A 6 -3.60 24.91 -25.35
CA GLU A 6 -2.99 23.57 -25.40
C GLU A 6 -1.91 23.40 -24.31
N LEU A 7 -1.07 24.42 -24.09
CA LEU A 7 -0.10 24.42 -23.00
C LEU A 7 -0.77 24.32 -21.63
N LEU A 8 -1.83 25.12 -21.40
CA LEU A 8 -2.58 25.08 -20.14
C LEU A 8 -3.20 23.69 -19.89
N GLN A 9 -3.81 23.08 -20.91
CA GLN A 9 -4.38 21.73 -20.80
C GLN A 9 -3.32 20.69 -20.47
N HIS A 10 -2.12 20.80 -21.06
CA HIS A 10 -1.03 19.89 -20.76
C HIS A 10 -0.53 20.05 -19.31
N LEU A 11 -0.38 21.28 -18.82
CA LEU A 11 0.00 21.54 -17.43
C LEU A 11 -1.06 21.01 -16.45
N GLU A 12 -2.35 21.19 -16.76
CA GLU A 12 -3.45 20.66 -15.96
C GLU A 12 -3.39 19.13 -15.85
N GLN A 13 -3.12 18.42 -16.94
CA GLN A 13 -2.96 16.96 -16.95
C GLN A 13 -1.77 16.50 -16.08
N VAL A 14 -0.65 17.22 -16.14
CA VAL A 14 0.53 16.94 -15.32
C VAL A 14 0.21 17.14 -13.83
N GLU A 15 -0.44 18.26 -13.49
CA GLU A 15 -0.83 18.55 -12.10
C GLU A 15 -1.85 17.56 -11.55
N GLU A 16 -2.86 17.18 -12.35
CA GLU A 16 -3.86 16.18 -11.97
C GLU A 16 -3.18 14.84 -11.64
N LYS A 17 -2.31 14.36 -12.52
CA LYS A 17 -1.56 13.11 -12.30
C LYS A 17 -0.64 13.17 -11.10
N ALA A 18 0.04 14.30 -10.88
CA ALA A 18 0.84 14.51 -9.68
C ALA A 18 -0.03 14.50 -8.41
N GLY A 19 -1.21 15.11 -8.45
CA GLY A 19 -2.17 15.13 -7.35
C GLY A 19 -2.68 13.73 -6.97
N GLU A 20 -3.00 12.90 -7.96
CA GLU A 20 -3.38 11.49 -7.75
C GLU A 20 -2.27 10.71 -7.02
N ILE A 21 -1.02 10.83 -7.48
CA ILE A 21 0.15 10.15 -6.89
C ILE A 21 0.35 10.57 -5.43
N LEU A 22 0.22 11.87 -5.13
CA LEU A 22 0.35 12.38 -3.76
C LEU A 22 -0.77 11.89 -2.85
N THR A 23 -2.00 11.81 -3.37
CA THR A 23 -3.17 11.30 -2.64
C THR A 23 -3.01 9.82 -2.30
N ASP A 24 -2.65 8.98 -3.28
CA ASP A 24 -2.37 7.55 -3.07
C ASP A 24 -1.25 7.34 -2.03
N ARG A 25 -0.21 8.18 -2.08
CA ARG A 25 0.89 8.12 -1.11
C ARG A 25 0.41 8.43 0.31
N GLN A 26 -0.46 9.43 0.45
CA GLN A 26 -1.03 9.78 1.75
C GLN A 26 -1.95 8.67 2.27
N GLU A 27 -2.69 8.02 1.39
CA GLU A 27 -3.54 6.88 1.72
C GLU A 27 -2.72 5.68 2.22
N ILE A 28 -1.59 5.37 1.56
CA ILE A 28 -0.65 4.33 2.03
C ILE A 28 -0.19 4.63 3.46
N ILE A 29 0.16 5.89 3.77
CA ILE A 29 0.60 6.29 5.11
C ILE A 29 -0.53 6.11 6.13
N ALA A 30 -1.76 6.48 5.77
CA ALA A 30 -2.92 6.32 6.64
C ALA A 30 -3.22 4.83 6.94
N LEU A 31 -3.17 3.97 5.91
CA LEU A 31 -3.35 2.53 6.05
C LEU A 31 -2.23 1.89 6.88
N ASP A 32 -0.96 2.29 6.66
CA ASP A 32 0.17 1.79 7.45
C ASP A 32 0.04 2.18 8.93
N LYS A 33 -0.45 3.40 9.21
CA LYS A 33 -0.75 3.84 10.58
C LYS A 33 -1.86 3.01 11.22
N ARG A 34 -2.98 2.82 10.52
CA ARG A 34 -4.10 1.99 10.98
C ARG A 34 -3.65 0.56 11.29
N ARG A 35 -2.92 -0.06 10.37
CA ARG A 35 -2.35 -1.41 10.56
C ARG A 35 -1.44 -1.47 11.79
N ASN A 36 -0.64 -0.44 12.04
CA ASN A 36 0.19 -0.37 13.24
C ASN A 36 -0.65 -0.27 14.52
N ASP A 37 -1.69 0.57 14.51
CA ASP A 37 -2.60 0.73 15.64
C ASP A 37 -3.34 -0.59 15.94
N ASP A 38 -3.76 -1.33 14.91
CA ASP A 38 -4.36 -2.66 15.06
C ASP A 38 -3.39 -3.66 15.70
N ARG A 39 -2.10 -3.62 15.32
CA ARG A 39 -1.06 -4.46 15.93
C ARG A 39 -0.85 -4.13 17.40
N VAL A 40 -0.87 -2.84 17.75
CA VAL A 40 -0.78 -2.39 19.15
C VAL A 40 -2.00 -2.84 19.93
N GLY A 41 -3.20 -2.64 19.38
CA GLY A 41 -4.47 -3.06 19.98
C GLY A 41 -4.54 -4.58 20.20
N MET A 42 -4.13 -5.37 19.20
CA MET A 42 -4.01 -6.82 19.28
C MET A 42 -3.09 -7.25 20.43
N ARG A 43 -1.90 -6.65 20.52
CA ARG A 43 -0.94 -6.98 21.59
C ARG A 43 -1.47 -6.61 22.97
N ALA A 44 -2.15 -5.47 23.09
CA ALA A 44 -2.79 -5.07 24.35
C ALA A 44 -3.89 -6.05 24.76
N LEU A 45 -4.74 -6.45 23.81
CA LEU A 45 -5.83 -7.40 24.02
C LEU A 45 -5.31 -8.77 24.49
N GLN A 46 -4.33 -9.32 23.80
CA GLN A 46 -3.69 -10.60 24.15
C GLN A 46 -3.04 -10.56 25.53
N LYS A 47 -2.38 -9.44 25.88
CA LYS A 47 -1.74 -9.27 27.19
C LYS A 47 -2.76 -9.14 28.33
N ALA A 48 -3.88 -8.47 28.08
CA ALA A 48 -4.93 -8.28 29.08
C ALA A 48 -5.65 -9.59 29.43
N ASN A 49 -5.66 -10.58 28.52
CA ASN A 49 -6.23 -11.91 28.71
C ASN A 49 -7.67 -11.89 29.31
N CYS A 50 -8.47 -10.93 28.83
CA CYS A 50 -9.85 -10.73 29.26
C CYS A 50 -10.81 -11.59 28.43
N GLU A 51 -11.93 -12.07 28.98
CA GLU A 51 -12.94 -12.80 28.21
C GLU A 51 -13.75 -11.90 27.26
N LYS A 52 -14.04 -10.66 27.72
CA LYS A 52 -14.77 -9.64 26.96
C LYS A 52 -14.02 -8.32 27.00
N THR A 53 -14.05 -7.59 25.89
CA THR A 53 -13.37 -6.31 25.72
C THR A 53 -14.30 -5.28 25.07
N TRP A 54 -14.07 -4.01 25.37
CA TRP A 54 -14.72 -2.88 24.71
C TRP A 54 -13.91 -2.47 23.48
N MET A 55 -14.57 -2.39 22.33
CA MET A 55 -13.99 -1.95 21.07
C MET A 55 -14.73 -0.72 20.55
N ALA A 56 -13.98 0.29 20.13
CA ALA A 56 -14.53 1.45 19.44
C ALA A 56 -14.72 1.11 17.95
N ILE A 57 -15.95 1.24 17.44
CA ILE A 57 -16.27 1.08 16.02
C ILE A 57 -16.96 2.37 15.57
N GLY A 58 -16.23 3.20 14.84
CA GLY A 58 -16.66 4.56 14.50
C GLY A 58 -16.96 5.36 15.79
N PRO A 59 -18.16 5.96 15.93
CA PRO A 59 -18.54 6.70 17.13
C PRO A 59 -19.08 5.82 18.27
N MET A 60 -19.19 4.49 18.09
CA MET A 60 -19.80 3.59 19.06
C MET A 60 -18.76 2.80 19.84
N LEU A 61 -19.07 2.49 21.11
CA LEU A 61 -18.28 1.60 21.94
C LEU A 61 -19.08 0.31 22.21
N LEU A 62 -18.57 -0.82 21.71
CA LEU A 62 -19.26 -2.11 21.78
C LEU A 62 -18.48 -3.08 22.66
N LYS A 63 -19.18 -3.76 23.57
CA LYS A 63 -18.61 -4.86 24.36
C LYS A 63 -18.78 -6.16 23.61
N MET A 64 -17.70 -6.87 23.36
CA MET A 64 -17.71 -8.14 22.64
C MET A 64 -16.73 -9.14 23.23
N PRO A 65 -16.85 -10.44 22.92
CA PRO A 65 -15.84 -11.43 23.30
C PRO A 65 -14.47 -11.08 22.72
N SER A 66 -13.41 -11.26 23.51
CA SER A 66 -12.06 -10.90 23.08
C SER A 66 -11.61 -11.68 21.85
N LYS A 67 -12.01 -12.94 21.69
CA LYS A 67 -11.73 -13.73 20.47
C LYS A 67 -12.30 -13.07 19.21
N THR A 68 -13.53 -12.56 19.29
CA THR A 68 -14.16 -11.85 18.17
C THR A 68 -13.42 -10.55 17.87
N ALA A 69 -13.01 -9.81 18.90
CA ALA A 69 -12.20 -8.62 18.74
C ALA A 69 -10.84 -8.92 18.06
N GLU A 70 -10.18 -10.00 18.44
CA GLU A 70 -8.92 -10.44 17.79
C GLU A 70 -9.15 -10.79 16.32
N GLU A 71 -10.20 -11.54 15.99
CA GLU A 71 -10.52 -11.89 14.61
C GLU A 71 -10.77 -10.65 13.74
N LEU A 72 -11.47 -9.64 14.28
CA LEU A 72 -11.73 -8.38 13.58
C LEU A 72 -10.42 -7.63 13.30
N LEU A 73 -9.57 -7.46 14.31
CA LEU A 73 -8.27 -6.81 14.18
C LEU A 73 -7.34 -7.55 13.20
N LEU A 74 -7.38 -8.89 13.17
CA LEU A 74 -6.60 -9.69 12.21
C LEU A 74 -7.11 -9.52 10.77
N LYS A 75 -8.43 -9.44 10.58
CA LYS A 75 -9.02 -9.18 9.27
C LYS A 75 -8.67 -7.78 8.79
N ASP A 76 -8.71 -6.78 9.67
CA ASP A 76 -8.38 -5.40 9.31
C ASP A 76 -6.91 -5.24 8.90
N GLN A 77 -6.00 -5.86 9.65
CA GLN A 77 -4.58 -5.90 9.28
C GLN A 77 -4.35 -6.50 7.88
N LYS A 78 -5.01 -7.63 7.57
CA LYS A 78 -4.91 -8.27 6.25
C LYS A 78 -5.48 -7.39 5.15
N GLN A 79 -6.60 -6.71 5.41
CA GLN A 79 -7.21 -5.82 4.44
C GLN A 79 -6.30 -4.62 4.14
N CYS A 80 -5.74 -3.99 5.17
CA CYS A 80 -4.75 -2.93 5.04
C CYS A 80 -3.53 -3.39 4.23
N ASP A 81 -3.00 -4.59 4.49
CA ASP A 81 -1.88 -5.16 3.74
C ASP A 81 -2.20 -5.32 2.24
N ILE A 82 -3.40 -5.80 1.92
CA ILE A 82 -3.83 -5.98 0.53
C ILE A 82 -3.95 -4.62 -0.16
N GLU A 83 -4.59 -3.64 0.48
CA GLU A 83 -4.80 -2.30 -0.06
C GLU A 83 -3.49 -1.55 -0.27
N VAL A 84 -2.58 -1.58 0.72
CA VAL A 84 -1.25 -0.97 0.59
C VAL A 84 -0.47 -1.56 -0.59
N ASN A 85 -0.54 -2.88 -0.80
CA ASN A 85 0.17 -3.51 -1.92
C ASN A 85 -0.45 -3.19 -3.28
N LYS A 86 -1.78 -3.04 -3.35
CA LYS A 86 -2.47 -2.55 -4.56
C LYS A 86 -2.05 -1.12 -4.89
N LEU A 87 -2.20 -0.19 -3.93
CA LEU A 87 -1.80 1.19 -4.09
C LEU A 87 -0.33 1.33 -4.50
N ARG A 88 0.58 0.56 -3.89
CA ARG A 88 2.00 0.57 -4.29
C ARG A 88 2.23 0.08 -5.73
N SER A 89 1.44 -0.87 -6.21
CA SER A 89 1.54 -1.36 -7.58
C SER A 89 1.00 -0.33 -8.57
N ASP A 90 -0.13 0.29 -8.25
CA ASP A 90 -0.78 1.30 -9.07
C ASP A 90 0.06 2.59 -9.13
N LEU A 91 0.67 2.98 -8.01
CA LEU A 91 1.57 4.13 -7.93
C LEU A 91 2.75 4.01 -8.91
N LYS A 92 3.28 2.81 -9.14
CA LYS A 92 4.37 2.62 -10.13
C LYS A 92 3.92 2.94 -11.55
N ILE A 93 2.68 2.61 -11.89
CA ILE A 93 2.09 2.86 -13.20
C ILE A 93 1.86 4.37 -13.34
N LYS A 94 1.17 4.99 -12.37
CA LYS A 94 0.90 6.44 -12.37
C LYS A 94 2.17 7.28 -12.43
N VAL A 95 3.24 6.88 -11.72
CA VAL A 95 4.54 7.56 -11.79
C VAL A 95 5.13 7.48 -13.19
N ASN A 96 5.06 6.34 -13.88
CA ASN A 96 5.53 6.26 -15.25
C ASN A 96 4.67 7.09 -16.22
N GLU A 97 3.33 7.09 -16.06
CA GLU A 97 2.43 7.95 -16.83
C GLU A 97 2.80 9.44 -16.68
N LEU A 98 3.10 9.88 -15.45
CA LEU A 98 3.57 11.25 -15.20
C LEU A 98 4.90 11.54 -15.91
N ARG A 99 5.85 10.59 -15.89
CA ARG A 99 7.13 10.78 -16.61
C ARG A 99 6.96 10.83 -18.11
N ASP A 100 6.04 10.03 -18.66
CA ASP A 100 5.70 10.06 -20.08
C ASP A 100 5.12 11.43 -20.47
N LEU A 101 4.25 12.01 -19.63
CA LEU A 101 3.74 13.38 -19.81
C LEU A 101 4.85 14.43 -19.76
N GLU A 102 5.84 14.27 -18.88
CA GLU A 102 7.00 15.15 -18.75
C GLU A 102 8.10 14.90 -19.80
N LEU A 103 7.90 13.96 -20.74
CA LEU A 103 8.89 13.52 -21.72
C LEU A 103 10.19 13.00 -21.08
N ASN A 104 10.08 12.49 -19.86
CA ASN A 104 11.16 11.88 -19.10
C ASN A 104 11.19 10.36 -19.37
N PRO A 105 12.37 9.71 -19.39
CA PRO A 105 12.43 8.26 -19.51
C PRO A 105 11.72 7.58 -18.32
N PRO A 106 11.26 6.32 -18.44
CA PRO A 106 10.69 5.60 -17.30
C PRO A 106 11.72 5.39 -16.18
N VAL A 107 11.28 5.22 -14.94
CA VAL A 107 12.21 5.01 -13.81
C VAL A 107 12.88 3.64 -13.94
N PRO A 108 14.22 3.57 -14.04
CA PRO A 108 14.92 2.30 -14.13
C PRO A 108 14.65 1.43 -12.90
N GLY A 109 14.31 0.17 -13.12
CA GLY A 109 14.13 -0.79 -12.03
C GLY A 109 12.80 -0.70 -11.28
N LEU A 110 11.97 0.31 -11.50
CA LEU A 110 10.71 0.49 -10.75
C LEU A 110 9.73 -0.68 -10.92
N MET A 111 9.71 -1.26 -12.12
CA MET A 111 8.85 -2.38 -12.51
C MET A 111 9.45 -3.76 -12.23
N LEU A 112 10.64 -3.83 -11.63
CA LEU A 112 11.24 -5.11 -11.26
C LEU A 112 10.43 -5.77 -10.13
N LYS A 113 10.29 -7.09 -10.23
CA LYS A 113 9.77 -7.94 -9.17
C LYS A 113 10.92 -8.77 -8.62
N PRO A 114 10.99 -8.97 -7.29
CA PRO A 114 11.96 -9.88 -6.72
C PRO A 114 11.73 -11.30 -7.28
N MET A 115 12.81 -12.01 -7.56
CA MET A 115 12.70 -13.42 -7.95
C MET A 115 12.12 -14.24 -6.80
N SER A 116 11.22 -15.14 -7.15
CA SER A 116 10.76 -16.18 -6.25
C SER A 116 11.88 -17.16 -5.90
N TYR A 117 11.70 -17.90 -4.81
CA TYR A 117 12.65 -18.95 -4.41
C TYR A 117 12.93 -19.96 -5.53
N LYS A 118 11.89 -20.32 -6.31
CA LYS A 118 12.02 -21.24 -7.44
C LYS A 118 12.85 -20.64 -8.58
N GLU A 119 12.58 -19.39 -8.93
CA GLU A 119 13.34 -18.67 -9.97
C GLU A 119 14.80 -18.49 -9.55
N MET A 120 15.04 -18.14 -8.28
CA MET A 120 16.40 -17.99 -7.77
C MET A 120 17.15 -19.34 -7.70
N SER A 121 16.47 -20.43 -7.33
CA SER A 121 17.05 -21.77 -7.35
C SER A 121 17.40 -22.24 -8.77
N ALA A 122 16.54 -21.97 -9.75
CA ALA A 122 16.83 -22.26 -11.15
C ALA A 122 18.01 -21.42 -11.67
N MET A 123 18.08 -20.14 -11.27
CA MET A 123 19.18 -19.26 -11.64
C MET A 123 20.51 -19.74 -11.02
N ASN A 124 20.51 -20.22 -9.77
CA ASN A 124 21.69 -20.79 -9.13
C ASN A 124 22.18 -22.08 -9.83
N GLN A 125 21.26 -22.91 -10.34
CA GLN A 125 21.61 -24.10 -11.12
C GLN A 125 22.27 -23.74 -12.46
N VAL A 126 21.80 -22.68 -13.13
CA VAL A 126 22.38 -22.19 -14.39
C VAL A 126 23.72 -21.48 -14.17
N LEU A 127 23.85 -20.73 -13.07
CA LEU A 127 25.07 -20.00 -12.72
C LEU A 127 26.17 -20.90 -12.11
N GLY A 128 25.95 -22.21 -12.04
CA GLY A 128 26.94 -23.18 -11.54
C GLY A 128 27.15 -23.13 -10.03
N GLY A 129 26.22 -22.51 -9.28
CA GLY A 129 26.19 -22.50 -7.83
C GLY A 129 25.73 -23.84 -7.26
N ASN A 130 26.49 -24.90 -7.52
CA ASN A 130 26.32 -26.17 -6.83
C ASN A 130 27.03 -26.11 -5.47
N THR A 131 26.30 -25.70 -4.44
CA THR A 131 26.35 -26.22 -3.05
C THR A 131 25.04 -25.88 -2.34
#